data_AF-A0A2M8GE61-F1
#
_entry.id   AF-A0A2M8GE61-F1
#
_cell.length_a   1.000
_cell.length_b   1.000
_cell.length_c   1.000
_cell.angle_alpha   90.00
_cell.angle_beta   90.00
_cell.angle_gamma   90.00
#
_symmetry.space_group_name_H-M   'P 1'
#
loop_
_entity.id
_entity.type
_entity.pdbx_description
1 polymer ?
#
loop_
_entity_poly.entity_id
_entity_poly.type
_entity_poly.pdbx_seq_one_letter_code
_entity_poly.pdbx_strand_id
1 'polypeptide(L)'
;MPVSRGTRLAILTIVAAVVLPGARLILGTMLFVILLVKSYGPWRREGRPYFKYLLLFLVVIVIGYTYAALKVRMVNEYRLTHKPVGEMMSKVADGIYEGKGKGYRAPIEVRVTVDDHRIKGIEIISYRDLAAVRSTTVAQLHEKILEKGRIDGVNIEPDLLRGAVYTSYGFISAIEDALVKGIKDYPRAGLFAATFLNVVIGAPPDRFTINALAIIFAVFLVFDYSLQSVLTRDTGQTLTCYNCAMCVGVCPVKMVEGRQFPMDLVLAARLGDYETVERLSKYCVGCGRCAAKCPAGNSGPSIISAAIRANRRMKEAEEVRVKAALG
;
A
#
# COMPACT_ATOMS: atom_id res chain seq x y z
N MET A 1 -13.29 -7.57 21.34
CA MET A 1 -14.29 -7.38 20.26
C MET A 1 -13.61 -7.67 18.93
N PRO A 2 -14.25 -8.37 17.97
CA PRO A 2 -13.68 -8.51 16.64
C PRO A 2 -13.50 -7.11 16.03
N VAL A 3 -12.31 -6.84 15.49
CA VAL A 3 -11.99 -5.56 14.83
C VAL A 3 -12.98 -5.37 13.68
N SER A 4 -13.66 -4.22 13.64
CA SER A 4 -14.66 -3.93 12.60
C SER A 4 -14.02 -4.02 11.21
N ARG A 5 -14.79 -4.42 10.19
CA ARG A 5 -14.29 -4.51 8.81
C ARG A 5 -13.61 -3.22 8.36
N GLY A 6 -14.19 -2.06 8.70
CA GLY A 6 -13.60 -0.76 8.40
C GLY A 6 -12.26 -0.53 9.09
N THR A 7 -12.13 -0.93 10.36
CA THR A 7 -10.87 -0.80 11.11
C THR A 7 -9.79 -1.73 10.55
N ARG A 8 -10.14 -2.98 10.18
CA ARG A 8 -9.20 -3.91 9.54
C ARG A 8 -8.68 -3.36 8.21
N LEU A 9 -9.57 -2.87 7.36
CA LEU A 9 -9.21 -2.26 6.08
C LEU A 9 -8.31 -1.03 6.29
N ALA A 10 -8.63 -0.16 7.24
CA ALA A 10 -7.78 1.00 7.55
C ALA A 10 -6.37 0.62 7.99
N ILE A 11 -6.23 -0.39 8.88
CA ILE A 11 -4.92 -0.90 9.32
C ILE A 11 -4.14 -1.44 8.13
N LEU A 12 -4.77 -2.25 7.29
CA LEU A 12 -4.13 -2.83 6.10
C LEU A 12 -3.71 -1.75 5.10
N THR A 13 -4.53 -0.73 4.88
CA THR A 13 -4.18 0.42 4.04
C THR A 13 -2.96 1.17 4.59
N ILE A 14 -2.88 1.37 5.91
CA ILE A 14 -1.72 2.01 6.55
C ILE A 14 -0.46 1.15 6.38
N VAL A 15 -0.55 -0.15 6.64
CA VAL A 15 0.58 -1.09 6.47
C VAL A 15 1.07 -1.09 5.02
N ALA A 16 0.15 -1.13 4.04
CA ALA A 16 0.51 -1.06 2.63
C ALA A 16 1.20 0.27 2.27
N ALA A 17 0.77 1.40 2.82
CA ALA A 17 1.40 2.71 2.62
C ALA A 17 2.79 2.81 3.25
N VAL A 18 3.06 2.08 4.35
CA VAL A 18 4.39 2.00 4.96
C VAL A 18 5.33 1.18 4.10
N VAL A 19 4.89 0.00 3.64
CA VAL A 19 5.69 -0.96 2.86
C VAL A 19 5.96 -0.46 1.44
N LEU A 20 5.01 0.25 0.83
CA LEU A 20 5.11 0.78 -0.52
C LEU A 20 5.09 2.32 -0.50
N PRO A 21 6.27 2.98 -0.42
CA PRO A 21 6.34 4.43 -0.42
C PRO A 21 5.66 5.07 -1.64
N GLY A 22 5.73 4.42 -2.81
CA GLY A 22 5.07 4.88 -4.03
C GLY A 22 3.54 4.85 -3.97
N ALA A 23 2.96 4.10 -3.03
CA ALA A 23 1.52 3.96 -2.88
C ALA A 23 0.91 4.98 -1.89
N ARG A 24 1.74 5.69 -1.11
CA ARG A 24 1.29 6.55 0.00
C ARG A 24 0.27 7.59 -0.45
N LEU A 25 0.55 8.31 -1.53
CA LEU A 25 -0.38 9.31 -2.06
C LEU A 25 -1.72 8.69 -2.46
N ILE A 26 -1.70 7.56 -3.17
CA ILE A 26 -2.90 6.88 -3.68
C ILE A 26 -3.75 6.38 -2.50
N LEU A 27 -3.13 5.63 -1.58
CA LEU A 27 -3.81 5.06 -0.43
C LEU A 27 -4.29 6.13 0.56
N GLY A 28 -3.47 7.16 0.78
CA GLY A 28 -3.81 8.29 1.64
C GLY A 28 -4.97 9.12 1.10
N THR A 29 -4.97 9.43 -0.20
CA THR A 29 -6.08 10.15 -0.84
C THR A 29 -7.37 9.32 -0.83
N MET A 30 -7.30 8.03 -1.15
CA MET A 30 -8.45 7.12 -1.06
C MET A 30 -9.03 7.07 0.36
N LEU A 31 -8.18 6.88 1.38
CA LEU A 31 -8.62 6.85 2.78
C LEU A 31 -9.22 8.18 3.21
N PHE A 32 -8.60 9.30 2.84
CA PHE A 32 -9.09 10.64 3.16
C PHE A 32 -10.48 10.88 2.54
N VAL A 33 -10.68 10.54 1.27
CA VAL A 33 -11.98 10.65 0.60
C VAL A 33 -13.04 9.81 1.30
N ILE A 34 -12.73 8.57 1.68
CA ILE A 34 -13.67 7.70 2.42
C ILE A 34 -14.07 8.32 3.76
N LEU A 35 -13.09 8.84 4.52
CA LEU A 35 -13.35 9.49 5.81
C LEU A 35 -14.16 10.78 5.64
N LEU A 36 -13.88 11.56 4.59
CA LEU A 36 -14.61 12.77 4.27
C LEU A 36 -16.08 12.47 3.94
N VAL A 37 -16.34 11.48 3.08
CA VAL A 37 -17.71 11.05 2.73
C VAL A 37 -18.45 10.51 3.95
N LYS A 38 -17.80 9.68 4.78
CA LYS A 38 -18.43 9.12 5.99
C LYS A 38 -18.72 10.17 7.05
N SER A 39 -17.88 11.19 7.18
CA SER A 39 -18.04 12.25 8.18
C SER A 39 -19.07 13.33 7.78
N TYR A 40 -19.38 13.45 6.48
CA TYR A 40 -20.36 14.42 5.98
C TYR A 40 -21.77 14.19 6.52
N GLY A 41 -22.24 12.94 6.56
CA GLY A 41 -23.58 12.59 7.05
C GLY A 41 -23.80 12.99 8.52
N PRO A 42 -22.93 12.57 9.46
CA PRO A 42 -22.98 12.98 10.86
C PRO A 42 -22.81 14.49 11.07
N TRP A 43 -21.99 15.16 10.25
CA TRP A 43 -21.86 16.62 10.32
C TRP A 43 -23.18 17.31 9.97
N ARG A 44 -23.86 16.89 8.89
CA ARG A 44 -25.13 17.49 8.47
C ARG A 44 -26.29 17.19 9.41
N ARG A 45 -26.33 15.99 10.00
CA ARG A 45 -27.45 15.53 10.86
C ARG A 45 -27.28 15.88 12.34
N GLU A 46 -26.07 15.72 12.86
CA GLU A 46 -25.79 15.79 14.31
C GLU A 46 -24.87 16.97 14.66
N GLY A 47 -24.42 17.76 13.68
CA GLY A 47 -23.51 18.89 13.90
C GLY A 47 -22.10 18.49 14.34
N ARG A 48 -21.74 17.20 14.26
CA ARG A 48 -20.44 16.72 14.76
C ARG A 48 -19.26 17.35 13.99
N PRO A 49 -18.19 17.77 14.68
CA PRO A 49 -17.14 18.59 14.07
C PRO A 49 -16.13 17.81 13.22
N TYR A 50 -16.19 16.47 13.15
CA TYR A 50 -15.20 15.63 12.48
C TYR A 50 -14.93 16.02 11.02
N PHE A 51 -15.98 16.39 10.28
CA PHE A 51 -15.86 16.85 8.89
C PHE A 51 -15.01 18.13 8.78
N LYS A 52 -15.21 19.09 9.70
CA LYS A 52 -14.43 20.34 9.75
C LYS A 52 -12.97 20.07 10.09
N TYR A 53 -12.69 19.15 11.03
CA TYR A 53 -11.32 18.76 11.37
C TYR A 53 -10.58 18.13 10.18
N LEU A 54 -11.26 17.30 9.39
CA LEU A 54 -10.67 16.71 8.17
C LEU A 54 -10.37 17.78 7.11
N LEU A 55 -11.25 18.77 6.93
CA LEU A 55 -11.00 19.90 6.03
C LEU A 55 -9.82 20.76 6.50
N LEU A 56 -9.76 21.08 7.80
CA LEU A 56 -8.63 21.82 8.37
C LEU A 56 -7.32 21.07 8.17
N PHE A 57 -7.32 19.76 8.42
CA PHE A 57 -6.15 18.90 8.20
C PHE A 57 -5.68 18.91 6.75
N LEU A 58 -6.61 18.86 5.79
CA LEU A 58 -6.29 18.96 4.36
C LEU A 58 -5.63 20.31 4.04
N VAL A 59 -6.17 21.41 4.56
CA VAL A 59 -5.61 22.75 4.35
C VAL A 59 -4.18 22.83 4.89
N VAL A 60 -3.93 22.34 6.11
CA VAL A 60 -2.60 22.32 6.73
C VAL A 60 -1.62 21.48 5.90
N ILE A 61 -2.03 20.31 5.41
CA ILE A 61 -1.21 19.46 4.54
C ILE A 61 -0.89 20.17 3.23
N VAL A 62 -1.87 20.82 2.59
CA VAL A 62 -1.67 21.51 1.32
C VAL A 62 -0.71 22.69 1.48
N ILE A 63 -0.82 23.45 2.56
CA ILE A 63 0.13 24.53 2.88
C ILE A 63 1.54 23.97 3.09
N GLY A 64 1.68 22.93 3.91
CA GLY A 64 2.97 22.27 4.15
C GLY A 64 3.59 21.71 2.88
N TYR A 65 2.77 21.08 2.02
CA TYR A 65 3.19 20.60 0.70
C TYR A 65 3.66 21.73 -0.19
N THR A 66 2.90 22.82 -0.28
CA THR A 66 3.25 23.94 -1.15
C THR A 66 4.57 24.56 -0.72
N TYR A 67 4.76 24.78 0.58
CA TYR A 67 6.01 25.27 1.14
C TYR A 67 7.20 24.35 0.82
N ALA A 68 7.07 23.05 1.10
CA ALA A 68 8.12 22.07 0.87
C ALA A 68 8.44 21.90 -0.63
N ALA A 69 7.41 21.86 -1.47
CA ALA A 69 7.53 21.72 -2.92
C ALA A 69 8.23 22.94 -3.53
N LEU A 70 7.90 24.17 -3.11
CA LEU A 70 8.59 25.37 -3.57
C LEU A 70 10.07 25.34 -3.19
N LYS A 71 10.41 25.00 -1.94
CA LYS A 71 11.80 24.88 -1.48
C LYS A 71 12.60 23.84 -2.29
N VAL A 72 12.02 22.67 -2.52
CA VAL A 72 12.69 21.62 -3.30
C VAL A 72 12.77 21.98 -4.79
N ARG A 73 11.76 22.63 -5.36
CA ARG A 73 11.79 23.11 -6.75
C ARG A 73 12.93 24.09 -6.98
N MET A 74 13.12 25.08 -6.11
CA MET A 74 14.23 26.04 -6.23
C MET A 74 15.60 25.34 -6.22
N VAL A 75 15.79 24.35 -5.35
CA VAL A 75 17.03 23.56 -5.32
C VAL A 75 17.17 22.75 -6.61
N ASN A 76 16.13 22.06 -7.07
CA ASN A 76 16.19 21.25 -8.28
C ASN A 76 16.46 22.10 -9.53
N GLU A 77 15.89 23.30 -9.62
CA GLU A 77 16.12 24.25 -10.71
C GLU A 77 17.57 24.74 -10.72
N TYR A 78 18.13 25.06 -9.55
CA TYR A 78 19.57 25.33 -9.43
C TYR A 78 20.41 24.15 -9.91
N ARG A 79 20.07 22.91 -9.52
CA ARG A 79 20.81 21.70 -9.92
C ARG A 79 20.75 21.41 -11.42
N LEU A 80 19.63 21.73 -12.07
CA LEU A 80 19.45 21.55 -13.51
C LEU A 80 20.27 22.56 -14.31
N THR A 81 20.39 23.80 -13.82
CA THR A 81 21.17 24.86 -14.46
C THR A 81 22.66 24.79 -14.13
N HIS A 82 23.01 24.24 -12.96
CA HIS A 82 24.38 24.12 -12.44
C HIS A 82 24.77 22.64 -12.29
N LYS A 83 24.69 21.90 -13.40
CA LYS A 83 25.23 20.53 -13.47
C LYS A 83 26.76 20.55 -13.32
N PRO A 84 27.40 19.50 -12.75
CA PRO A 84 28.84 19.41 -12.58
C PRO A 84 29.56 19.11 -13.90
N VAL A 85 29.32 19.93 -14.91
CA VAL A 85 29.82 19.79 -16.29
C VAL A 85 30.27 21.16 -16.81
N GLY A 86 31.11 21.18 -17.85
CA GLY A 86 31.63 22.42 -18.41
C GLY A 86 32.36 23.26 -17.38
N GLU A 87 32.08 24.57 -17.33
CA GLU A 87 32.71 25.50 -16.38
C GLU A 87 32.50 25.09 -14.92
N MET A 88 31.39 24.43 -14.59
CA MET A 88 31.08 24.04 -13.22
C MET A 88 31.96 22.87 -12.73
N MET A 89 32.60 22.14 -13.65
CA MET A 89 33.56 21.09 -13.31
C MET A 89 34.78 21.66 -12.53
N SER A 90 35.15 22.92 -12.79
CA SER A 90 36.21 23.62 -12.03
C SER A 90 35.90 23.81 -10.54
N LYS A 91 34.62 23.69 -10.14
CA LYS A 91 34.21 23.78 -8.73
C LYS A 91 34.21 22.42 -8.03
N VAL A 92 34.42 21.34 -8.76
CA VAL A 92 34.52 19.99 -8.18
C VAL A 92 35.93 19.85 -7.62
N ALA A 93 36.06 19.74 -6.31
CA ALA A 93 37.35 19.52 -5.68
C ALA A 93 37.90 18.13 -6.02
N ASP A 94 39.22 18.02 -6.12
CA ASP A 94 39.91 16.76 -6.34
C ASP A 94 39.63 15.77 -5.19
N GLY A 95 39.50 14.50 -5.53
CA GLY A 95 39.12 13.47 -4.59
C GLY A 95 38.38 12.29 -5.22
N ILE A 96 37.87 11.41 -4.35
CA ILE A 96 37.15 10.20 -4.75
C ILE A 96 35.72 10.31 -4.22
N TYR A 97 34.76 10.21 -5.13
CA TYR A 97 33.35 10.36 -4.81
C TYR A 97 32.54 9.18 -5.33
N GLU A 98 31.65 8.65 -4.49
CA GLU A 98 30.71 7.62 -4.91
C GLU A 98 29.38 8.24 -5.29
N GLY A 99 28.75 7.75 -6.36
CA GLY A 99 27.48 8.26 -6.88
C GLY A 99 26.54 7.15 -7.31
N LYS A 100 25.24 7.45 -7.31
CA LYS A 100 24.20 6.48 -7.67
C LYS A 100 23.25 7.06 -8.71
N GLY A 101 22.90 6.27 -9.71
CA GLY A 101 21.98 6.67 -10.79
C GLY A 101 20.98 5.57 -11.11
N LYS A 102 19.79 5.95 -11.57
CA LYS A 102 18.69 5.01 -11.84
C LYS A 102 18.88 4.31 -13.19
N GLY A 103 19.32 3.05 -13.16
CA GLY A 103 19.35 2.17 -14.34
C GLY A 103 17.96 1.62 -14.70
N TYR A 104 17.91 0.74 -15.69
CA TYR A 104 16.66 0.15 -16.20
C TYR A 104 16.04 -0.86 -15.23
N ARG A 105 16.85 -1.75 -14.63
CA ARG A 105 16.42 -2.77 -13.68
C ARG A 105 16.75 -2.39 -12.24
N ALA A 106 17.91 -1.79 -12.01
CA ALA A 106 18.34 -1.40 -10.67
C ALA A 106 19.22 -0.14 -10.70
N PRO A 107 19.46 0.49 -9.53
CA PRO A 107 20.45 1.56 -9.41
C PRO A 107 21.85 1.07 -9.82
N ILE A 108 22.57 1.93 -10.54
CA ILE A 108 23.98 1.78 -10.91
C ILE A 108 24.78 2.62 -9.92
N GLU A 109 25.82 2.04 -9.33
CA GLU A 109 26.70 2.72 -8.37
C GLU A 109 28.11 2.81 -8.95
N VAL A 110 28.69 4.00 -8.89
CA VAL A 110 30.02 4.29 -9.43
C VAL A 110 30.88 5.01 -8.40
N ARG A 111 32.19 4.82 -8.48
CA ARG A 111 33.22 5.60 -7.79
C ARG A 111 33.98 6.39 -8.83
N VAL A 112 34.02 7.72 -8.68
CA VAL A 112 34.65 8.64 -9.61
C VAL A 112 35.85 9.27 -8.93
N THR A 113 37.01 9.20 -9.58
CA THR A 113 38.24 9.86 -9.16
C THR A 113 38.41 11.14 -9.96
N VAL A 114 38.52 12.27 -9.25
CA VAL A 114 38.73 13.60 -9.81
C VAL A 114 40.12 14.10 -9.41
N ASP A 115 40.88 14.58 -10.38
CA ASP A 115 42.21 15.16 -10.21
C ASP A 115 42.43 16.23 -11.28
N ASP A 116 42.98 17.38 -10.89
CA ASP A 116 43.09 18.59 -11.72
C ASP A 116 41.73 19.00 -12.32
N HIS A 117 40.66 18.93 -11.50
CA HIS A 117 39.29 19.19 -11.92
C HIS A 117 38.82 18.37 -13.15
N ARG A 118 39.40 17.19 -13.36
CA ARG A 118 39.05 16.27 -14.46
C ARG A 118 38.78 14.87 -13.94
N ILE A 119 37.90 14.17 -14.64
CA ILE A 119 37.60 12.77 -14.36
C ILE A 119 38.80 11.92 -14.81
N LYS A 120 39.52 11.31 -13.86
CA LYS A 120 40.65 10.40 -14.15
C LYS A 120 40.27 8.93 -14.09
N GLY A 121 39.23 8.59 -13.34
CA GLY A 121 38.83 7.21 -13.13
C GLY A 121 37.34 7.09 -12.83
N ILE A 122 36.72 6.04 -13.36
CA ILE A 122 35.35 5.65 -13.04
C ILE A 122 35.35 4.14 -12.79
N GLU A 123 34.96 3.74 -11.59
CA GLU A 123 34.83 2.33 -11.20
C GLU A 123 33.35 2.02 -10.99
N ILE A 124 32.83 0.97 -11.62
CA ILE A 124 31.44 0.53 -11.42
C ILE A 124 31.38 -0.43 -10.22
N ILE A 125 30.88 0.06 -9.09
CA ILE A 125 30.76 -0.70 -7.83
C ILE A 125 29.59 -1.70 -7.93
N SER A 126 28.45 -1.28 -8.48
CA SER A 126 27.24 -2.11 -8.59
C SER A 126 26.51 -1.87 -9.90
N TYR A 127 26.13 -2.96 -10.56
CA TYR A 127 25.39 -2.96 -11.82
C TYR A 127 24.52 -4.21 -11.93
N ARG A 128 23.21 -4.05 -12.15
CA ARG A 128 22.26 -5.18 -12.29
C ARG A 128 21.34 -5.08 -13.52
N ASP A 129 21.74 -4.26 -14.49
CA ASP A 129 21.09 -4.21 -15.80
C ASP A 129 21.60 -5.35 -16.71
N LEU A 130 21.29 -5.31 -18.01
CA LEU A 130 21.72 -6.34 -18.95
C LEU A 130 23.25 -6.33 -19.13
N ALA A 131 23.89 -7.49 -18.94
CA ALA A 131 25.34 -7.64 -19.10
C ALA A 131 25.82 -7.19 -20.49
N ALA A 132 25.05 -7.48 -21.55
CA ALA A 132 25.36 -7.04 -22.91
C ALA A 132 25.43 -5.51 -23.05
N VAL A 133 24.58 -4.76 -22.32
CA VAL A 133 24.59 -3.29 -22.32
C VAL A 133 25.80 -2.76 -21.55
N ARG A 134 26.23 -3.45 -20.48
CA ARG A 134 27.44 -3.12 -19.73
C ARG A 134 28.68 -3.20 -20.61
N SER A 135 28.83 -4.30 -21.35
CA SER A 135 30.00 -4.58 -22.18
C SER A 135 30.03 -3.82 -23.51
N THR A 136 28.94 -3.15 -23.88
CA THR A 136 28.83 -2.38 -25.13
C THR A 136 28.67 -0.90 -24.84
N THR A 137 27.43 -0.42 -24.69
CA THR A 137 27.11 1.01 -24.57
C THR A 137 27.77 1.64 -23.34
N VAL A 138 27.74 0.99 -22.17
CA VAL A 138 28.33 1.56 -20.94
C VAL A 138 29.85 1.56 -21.00
N ALA A 139 30.48 0.51 -21.54
CA ALA A 139 31.94 0.44 -21.72
C ALA A 139 32.45 1.55 -22.66
N GLN A 140 31.80 1.74 -23.80
CA GLN A 140 32.16 2.80 -24.75
C GLN A 140 31.93 4.20 -24.15
N LEU A 141 30.85 4.37 -23.38
CA LEU A 141 30.56 5.63 -22.70
C LEU A 141 31.60 5.92 -21.62
N HIS A 142 32.01 4.89 -20.88
CA HIS A 142 33.07 4.96 -19.88
C HIS A 142 34.41 5.39 -20.50
N GLU A 143 34.83 4.76 -21.60
CA GLU A 143 36.05 5.12 -22.33
C GLU A 143 36.01 6.56 -22.85
N LYS A 144 34.92 6.96 -23.52
CA LYS A 144 34.74 8.32 -24.05
C LYS A 144 34.80 9.39 -22.95
N ILE A 145 34.24 9.11 -21.76
CA ILE A 145 34.27 10.05 -20.63
C ILE A 145 35.69 10.18 -20.06
N LEU A 146 36.41 9.06 -19.90
CA LEU A 146 37.79 9.08 -19.41
C LEU A 146 38.75 9.77 -20.38
N GLU A 147 38.61 9.51 -21.68
CA GLU A 147 39.43 10.14 -22.72
C GLU A 147 39.26 11.67 -22.71
N LYS A 148 38.01 12.15 -22.59
CA LYS A 148 37.72 13.59 -22.54
C LYS A 148 37.94 14.22 -21.16
N GLY A 149 38.01 13.39 -20.11
CA GLY A 149 38.07 13.80 -18.70
C GLY A 149 36.83 14.54 -18.20
N ARG A 150 35.70 14.47 -18.91
CA ARG A 150 34.45 15.20 -18.61
C ARG A 150 33.23 14.55 -19.24
N ILE A 151 32.03 14.91 -18.76
CA ILE A 151 30.75 14.38 -19.26
C ILE A 151 30.23 15.20 -20.46
N ASP A 152 30.42 16.51 -20.45
CA ASP A 152 29.97 17.41 -21.50
C ASP A 152 30.75 17.23 -22.81
N GLY A 153 30.02 17.07 -23.91
CA GLY A 153 30.57 16.81 -25.23
C GLY A 153 30.77 15.34 -25.58
N VAL A 154 30.34 14.40 -24.73
CA VAL A 154 30.24 12.99 -25.12
C VAL A 154 29.00 12.81 -26.00
N ASN A 155 29.20 12.87 -27.32
CA ASN A 155 28.16 12.50 -28.28
C ASN A 155 28.01 10.98 -28.27
N ILE A 156 26.84 10.53 -27.83
CA ILE A 156 26.43 9.13 -27.94
C ILE A 156 25.66 9.02 -29.26
N GLU A 157 26.14 8.18 -30.17
CA GLU A 157 25.43 7.94 -31.42
C GLU A 157 24.00 7.45 -31.13
N PRO A 158 22.97 7.98 -31.82
CA PRO A 158 21.59 7.59 -31.59
C PRO A 158 21.34 6.08 -31.68
N ASP A 159 22.12 5.37 -32.51
CA ASP A 159 22.01 3.92 -32.68
C ASP A 159 22.53 3.12 -31.48
N LEU A 160 23.50 3.65 -30.74
CA LEU A 160 24.02 3.07 -29.49
C LEU A 160 23.03 3.21 -28.31
N LEU A 161 22.05 4.11 -28.44
CA LEU A 161 20.98 4.30 -27.47
C LEU A 161 19.78 3.37 -27.70
N ARG A 162 19.66 2.71 -28.87
CA ARG A 162 18.54 1.80 -29.18
C ARG A 162 18.49 0.66 -28.14
N GLY A 163 17.52 0.73 -27.23
CA GLY A 163 17.30 -0.27 -26.18
C GLY A 163 18.10 -0.10 -24.89
N ALA A 164 19.07 0.82 -24.83
CA ALA A 164 19.92 1.06 -23.66
C ALA A 164 19.73 2.45 -23.00
N VAL A 165 18.81 3.28 -23.52
CA VAL A 165 18.55 4.66 -23.09
C VAL A 165 18.56 4.83 -21.56
N TYR A 166 17.72 4.06 -20.85
CA TYR A 166 17.58 4.16 -19.39
C TYR A 166 18.88 3.80 -18.64
N THR A 167 19.59 2.78 -19.11
CA THR A 167 20.86 2.34 -18.52
C THR A 167 21.96 3.38 -18.74
N SER A 168 22.05 3.95 -19.94
CA SER A 168 23.03 5.00 -20.26
C SER A 168 22.79 6.27 -19.47
N TYR A 169 21.53 6.74 -19.39
CA TYR A 169 21.18 7.87 -18.52
C TYR A 169 21.44 7.56 -17.04
N GLY A 170 21.17 6.32 -16.60
CA GLY A 170 21.47 5.87 -15.25
C GLY A 170 22.96 5.95 -14.92
N PHE A 171 23.83 5.54 -15.85
CA PHE A 171 25.28 5.63 -15.67
C PHE A 171 25.77 7.08 -15.62
N ILE A 172 25.33 7.94 -16.55
CA ILE A 172 25.67 9.38 -16.55
C ILE A 172 25.20 10.05 -15.25
N SER A 173 23.95 9.78 -14.84
CA SER A 173 23.39 10.31 -13.61
C SER A 173 24.16 9.86 -12.37
N ALA A 174 24.74 8.65 -12.38
CA ALA A 174 25.56 8.16 -11.27
C ALA A 174 26.88 8.94 -11.17
N ILE A 175 27.50 9.26 -12.31
CA ILE A 175 28.72 10.09 -12.36
C ILE A 175 28.39 11.52 -11.93
N GLU A 176 27.32 12.13 -12.47
CA GLU A 176 26.85 13.46 -12.05
C GLU A 176 26.61 13.53 -10.53
N ASP A 177 25.98 12.52 -9.93
CA ASP A 177 25.75 12.43 -8.47
C ASP A 177 27.04 12.33 -7.66
N ALA A 178 28.07 11.63 -8.18
CA ALA A 178 29.38 11.57 -7.57
C ALA A 178 30.07 12.95 -7.59
N LEU A 179 30.13 13.60 -8.76
CA LEU A 179 30.80 14.88 -8.94
C LEU A 179 30.18 16.01 -8.10
N VAL A 180 28.85 16.02 -7.97
CA VAL A 180 28.14 16.99 -7.11
C VAL A 180 28.63 16.96 -5.66
N LYS A 181 29.08 15.80 -5.15
CA LYS A 181 29.59 15.68 -3.77
C LYS A 181 30.93 16.36 -3.57
N GLY A 182 31.69 16.60 -4.64
CA GLY A 182 32.94 17.36 -4.63
C GLY A 182 32.75 18.87 -4.74
N ILE A 183 31.54 19.37 -4.99
CA ILE A 183 31.28 20.81 -5.05
C ILE A 183 30.99 21.34 -3.64
N LYS A 184 31.88 22.21 -3.14
CA LYS A 184 31.67 22.93 -1.88
C LYS A 184 30.46 23.86 -2.02
N ASP A 185 29.56 23.83 -1.04
CA ASP A 185 28.32 24.63 -0.98
C ASP A 185 27.25 24.31 -2.03
N TYR A 186 27.25 23.09 -2.58
CA TYR A 186 26.19 22.66 -3.48
C TYR A 186 24.83 22.58 -2.74
N PRO A 187 23.79 23.29 -3.20
CA PRO A 187 22.55 23.40 -2.46
C PRO A 187 21.85 22.05 -2.33
N ARG A 188 21.53 21.68 -1.09
CA ARG A 188 20.74 20.48 -0.77
C ARG A 188 19.35 20.90 -0.34
N ALA A 189 18.36 20.08 -0.66
CA ALA A 189 17.02 20.25 -0.11
C ALA A 189 17.11 20.22 1.42
N GLY A 190 16.47 21.18 2.09
CA GLY A 190 16.43 21.21 3.55
C GLY A 190 15.82 19.91 4.08
N LEU A 191 16.38 19.39 5.18
CA LEU A 191 16.01 18.10 5.75
C LEU A 191 14.50 17.98 5.98
N PHE A 192 13.87 19.02 6.53
CA PHE A 192 12.44 19.06 6.76
C PHE A 192 11.63 18.94 5.45
N ALA A 193 11.95 19.73 4.43
CA ALA A 193 11.21 19.74 3.17
C ALA A 193 11.35 18.41 2.41
N ALA A 194 12.56 17.84 2.39
CA ALA A 194 12.82 16.55 1.77
C ALA A 194 12.07 15.42 2.49
N THR A 195 12.15 15.38 3.83
CA THR A 195 11.46 14.38 4.64
C THR A 195 9.95 14.53 4.55
N PHE A 196 9.43 15.75 4.60
CA PHE A 196 7.99 16.00 4.49
C PHE A 196 7.43 15.48 3.17
N LEU A 197 8.04 15.82 2.03
CA LEU A 197 7.60 15.34 0.72
C LEU A 197 7.69 13.81 0.61
N ASN A 198 8.76 13.20 1.15
CA ASN A 198 8.91 11.75 1.14
C ASN A 198 7.86 11.05 2.04
N VAL A 199 7.54 11.60 3.20
CA VAL A 199 6.54 11.01 4.10
C VAL A 199 5.13 11.17 3.53
N VAL A 200 4.78 12.37 3.05
CA VAL A 200 3.41 12.70 2.63
C VAL A 200 3.08 12.18 1.22
N ILE A 201 4.01 12.32 0.26
CA ILE A 201 3.79 11.94 -1.13
C ILE A 201 4.52 10.63 -1.46
N GLY A 202 5.69 10.42 -0.87
CA GLY A 202 6.56 9.30 -1.23
C GLY A 202 7.25 9.52 -2.57
N ALA A 203 7.63 8.41 -3.19
CA ALA A 203 8.10 8.41 -4.57
C ALA A 203 6.88 8.43 -5.52
N PRO A 204 7.00 8.97 -6.75
CA PRO A 204 5.96 8.79 -7.75
C PRO A 204 5.71 7.28 -7.98
N PRO A 205 4.46 6.84 -8.12
CA PRO A 205 4.13 5.44 -8.29
C PRO A 205 4.77 4.91 -9.58
N ASP A 206 5.62 3.90 -9.43
CA ASP A 206 6.22 3.20 -10.56
C ASP A 206 5.36 1.97 -10.94
N ARG A 207 5.69 1.35 -12.07
CA ARG A 207 4.95 0.16 -12.55
C ARG A 207 4.96 -0.96 -11.51
N PHE A 208 6.05 -1.11 -10.77
CA PHE A 208 6.14 -2.07 -9.68
C PHE A 208 5.13 -1.76 -8.57
N THR A 209 5.06 -0.51 -8.11
CA THR A 209 4.09 -0.07 -7.09
C THR A 209 2.65 -0.36 -7.53
N ILE A 210 2.29 -0.03 -8.77
CA ILE A 210 0.92 -0.23 -9.27
C ILE A 210 0.58 -1.72 -9.34
N ASN A 211 1.49 -2.55 -9.86
CA ASN A 211 1.29 -3.99 -9.93
C ASN A 211 1.21 -4.61 -8.53
N ALA A 212 2.06 -4.18 -7.60
CA ALA A 212 2.03 -4.63 -6.22
C ALA A 212 0.70 -4.26 -5.55
N LEU A 213 0.19 -3.04 -5.76
CA LEU A 213 -1.13 -2.63 -5.27
C LEU A 213 -2.26 -3.49 -5.83
N ALA A 214 -2.22 -3.83 -7.12
CA ALA A 214 -3.23 -4.69 -7.73
C ALA A 214 -3.23 -6.10 -7.12
N ILE A 215 -2.05 -6.68 -6.90
CA ILE A 215 -1.90 -7.99 -6.24
C ILE A 215 -2.39 -7.91 -4.79
N ILE A 216 -1.96 -6.90 -4.03
CA ILE A 216 -2.38 -6.68 -2.64
C ILE A 216 -3.90 -6.52 -2.55
N PHE A 217 -4.51 -5.77 -3.47
CA PHE A 217 -5.96 -5.61 -3.53
C PHE A 217 -6.67 -6.94 -3.79
N ALA A 218 -6.22 -7.74 -4.76
CA ALA A 218 -6.78 -9.06 -5.04
C ALA A 218 -6.65 -10.00 -3.83
N VAL A 219 -5.47 -10.02 -3.21
CA VAL A 219 -5.18 -10.78 -2.00
C VAL A 219 -6.09 -10.35 -0.84
N PHE A 220 -6.27 -9.05 -0.63
CA PHE A 220 -7.18 -8.53 0.39
C PHE A 220 -8.64 -8.83 0.11
N LEU A 221 -9.09 -8.80 -1.15
CA LEU A 221 -10.46 -9.17 -1.49
C LEU A 221 -10.71 -10.64 -1.17
N VAL A 222 -9.78 -11.52 -1.55
CA VAL A 222 -9.85 -12.95 -1.21
C VAL A 222 -9.80 -13.15 0.30
N PHE A 223 -8.86 -12.54 1.02
CA PHE A 223 -8.78 -12.68 2.47
C PHE A 223 -10.00 -12.11 3.19
N ASP A 224 -10.50 -10.92 2.81
CA ASP A 224 -11.69 -10.32 3.44
C ASP A 224 -12.93 -11.17 3.16
N TYR A 225 -13.08 -11.74 1.96
CA TYR A 225 -14.22 -12.60 1.65
C TYR A 225 -14.11 -14.00 2.29
N SER A 226 -12.96 -14.64 2.20
CA SER A 226 -12.73 -16.01 2.65
C SER A 226 -12.52 -16.13 4.16
N LEU A 227 -11.85 -15.16 4.81
CA LEU A 227 -11.61 -15.22 6.26
C LEU A 227 -12.74 -14.62 7.09
N GLN A 228 -13.72 -13.91 6.51
CA GLN A 228 -14.78 -13.30 7.31
C GLN A 228 -15.56 -14.35 8.11
N SER A 229 -15.82 -15.52 7.52
CA SER A 229 -16.49 -16.64 8.19
C SER A 229 -15.64 -17.30 9.28
N VAL A 230 -14.31 -17.25 9.15
CA VAL A 230 -13.36 -17.79 10.13
C VAL A 230 -13.14 -16.83 11.29
N LEU A 231 -13.05 -15.53 11.00
CA LEU A 231 -12.78 -14.48 11.98
C LEU A 231 -14.03 -14.10 12.79
N THR A 232 -15.22 -14.35 12.27
CA THR A 232 -16.47 -14.14 12.99
C THR A 232 -16.65 -15.25 14.01
N ARG A 233 -16.58 -14.89 15.30
CA ARG A 233 -16.74 -15.85 16.40
C ARG A 233 -18.10 -16.53 16.35
N ASP A 234 -18.12 -17.81 16.72
CA ASP A 234 -19.30 -18.66 16.83
C ASP A 234 -20.02 -18.93 15.50
N THR A 235 -20.88 -18.03 15.02
CA THR A 235 -21.77 -18.25 13.86
C THR A 235 -21.18 -17.84 12.51
N GLY A 236 -19.86 -17.68 12.43
CA GLY A 236 -19.19 -17.19 11.22
C GLY A 236 -19.44 -18.00 9.95
N GLN A 237 -19.62 -19.33 10.06
CA GLN A 237 -19.97 -20.19 8.92
C GLN A 237 -21.25 -19.73 8.18
N THR A 238 -22.22 -19.14 8.91
CA THR A 238 -23.49 -18.68 8.31
C THR A 238 -23.34 -17.56 7.29
N LEU A 239 -22.21 -16.83 7.32
CA LEU A 239 -21.90 -15.76 6.37
C LEU A 239 -21.72 -16.27 4.93
N THR A 240 -21.41 -17.56 4.76
CA THR A 240 -21.27 -18.22 3.45
C THR A 240 -22.59 -18.77 2.92
N CYS A 241 -23.72 -18.57 3.61
CA CYS A 241 -25.02 -19.07 3.16
C CYS A 241 -25.46 -18.37 1.86
N TYR A 242 -25.64 -19.16 0.79
CA TYR A 242 -26.11 -18.70 -0.52
C TYR A 242 -27.63 -18.60 -0.66
N ASN A 243 -28.40 -19.00 0.36
CA ASN A 243 -29.86 -19.03 0.30
C ASN A 243 -30.44 -19.90 -0.84
N CYS A 244 -29.75 -20.99 -1.21
CA CYS A 244 -30.14 -21.88 -2.32
C CYS A 244 -31.15 -22.98 -1.94
N ALA A 245 -31.58 -23.06 -0.67
CA ALA A 245 -32.53 -24.05 -0.14
C ALA A 245 -32.19 -25.54 -0.30
N MET A 246 -30.99 -25.91 -0.80
CA MET A 246 -30.58 -27.32 -0.92
C MET A 246 -30.66 -28.11 0.39
N CYS A 247 -30.36 -27.45 1.52
CA CYS A 247 -30.46 -28.05 2.85
C CYS A 247 -31.92 -28.34 3.27
N VAL A 248 -32.89 -27.59 2.75
CA VAL A 248 -34.32 -27.76 3.04
C VAL A 248 -34.83 -29.05 2.40
N GLY A 249 -34.42 -29.32 1.16
CA GLY A 249 -34.84 -30.52 0.43
C GLY A 249 -34.42 -31.84 1.09
N VAL A 250 -33.32 -31.83 1.86
CA VAL A 250 -32.82 -33.02 2.57
C VAL A 250 -33.12 -33.04 4.06
N CYS A 251 -33.71 -31.96 4.58
CA CYS A 251 -34.08 -31.90 5.98
C CYS A 251 -35.35 -32.73 6.21
N PRO A 252 -35.37 -33.63 7.21
CA PRO A 252 -36.59 -34.36 7.55
C PRO A 252 -37.72 -33.45 8.07
N VAL A 253 -37.37 -32.30 8.64
CA VAL A 253 -38.35 -31.34 9.20
C VAL A 253 -39.01 -30.52 8.10
N LYS A 254 -38.23 -30.09 7.09
CA LYS A 254 -38.60 -29.21 5.96
C LYS A 254 -39.17 -27.84 6.32
N MET A 255 -40.20 -27.77 7.15
CA MET A 255 -40.92 -26.56 7.51
C MET A 255 -41.25 -26.54 9.01
N VAL A 256 -41.07 -25.39 9.65
CA VAL A 256 -41.42 -25.15 11.06
C VAL A 256 -42.03 -23.76 11.16
N GLU A 257 -43.24 -23.64 11.67
CA GLU A 257 -43.89 -22.33 11.90
C GLU A 257 -43.84 -21.39 10.67
N GLY A 258 -44.06 -21.94 9.48
CA GLY A 258 -44.00 -21.19 8.22
C GLY A 258 -42.59 -20.87 7.70
N ARG A 259 -41.53 -21.36 8.36
CA ARG A 259 -40.12 -21.15 7.97
C ARG A 259 -39.50 -22.40 7.35
N GLN A 260 -38.64 -22.21 6.36
CA GLN A 260 -37.91 -23.27 5.67
C GLN A 260 -36.74 -23.78 6.52
N PHE A 261 -36.83 -25.02 6.99
CA PHE A 261 -35.86 -25.60 7.90
C PHE A 261 -34.80 -26.45 7.17
N PRO A 262 -33.49 -26.31 7.48
CA PRO A 262 -32.88 -25.41 8.46
C PRO A 262 -32.43 -24.07 7.86
N MET A 263 -32.75 -23.75 6.60
CA MET A 263 -32.19 -22.57 5.92
C MET A 263 -32.50 -21.27 6.66
N ASP A 264 -33.75 -21.04 7.06
CA ASP A 264 -34.15 -19.83 7.78
C ASP A 264 -33.51 -19.75 9.17
N LEU A 265 -33.19 -20.89 9.79
CA LEU A 265 -32.41 -20.94 11.02
C LEU A 265 -30.97 -20.46 10.76
N VAL A 266 -30.34 -20.89 9.66
CA VAL A 266 -29.00 -20.42 9.27
C VAL A 266 -29.03 -18.91 8.99
N LEU A 267 -30.08 -18.41 8.34
CA LEU A 267 -30.24 -16.98 8.07
C LEU A 267 -30.50 -16.17 9.35
N ALA A 268 -31.30 -16.67 10.29
CA ALA A 268 -31.50 -16.04 11.59
C ALA A 268 -30.17 -15.90 12.35
N ALA A 269 -29.36 -16.97 12.38
CA ALA A 269 -28.02 -16.94 12.97
C ALA A 269 -27.08 -15.94 12.24
N ARG A 270 -27.19 -15.81 10.92
CA ARG A 270 -26.43 -14.83 10.12
C ARG A 270 -26.79 -13.38 10.48
N LEU A 271 -28.05 -13.12 10.78
CA LEU A 271 -28.55 -11.81 11.18
C LEU A 271 -28.33 -11.49 12.67
N GLY A 272 -27.81 -12.44 13.44
CA GLY A 272 -27.63 -12.30 14.89
C GLY A 272 -28.91 -12.49 15.70
N ASP A 273 -29.99 -12.96 15.08
CA ASP A 273 -31.24 -13.32 15.76
C ASP A 273 -31.10 -14.70 16.41
N TYR A 274 -30.29 -14.76 17.47
CA TYR A 274 -29.98 -16.01 18.17
C TYR A 274 -31.17 -16.53 18.99
N GLU A 275 -32.12 -15.68 19.35
CA GLU A 275 -33.35 -16.08 20.04
C GLU A 275 -34.23 -16.94 19.14
N THR A 276 -34.43 -16.52 17.88
CA THR A 276 -35.13 -17.36 16.89
C THR A 276 -34.39 -18.67 16.66
N VAL A 277 -33.05 -18.67 16.62
CA VAL A 277 -32.27 -19.91 16.44
C VAL A 277 -32.46 -20.87 17.61
N GLU A 278 -32.42 -20.37 18.85
CA GLU A 278 -32.64 -21.16 20.06
C GLU A 278 -34.06 -21.72 20.10
N ARG A 279 -35.06 -20.91 19.75
CA ARG A 279 -36.47 -21.34 19.69
C ARG A 279 -36.72 -22.43 18.62
N LEU A 280 -36.08 -22.30 17.45
CA LEU A 280 -36.19 -23.29 16.37
C LEU A 280 -35.34 -24.54 16.61
N SER A 281 -34.33 -24.46 17.50
CA SER A 281 -33.41 -25.56 17.77
C SER A 281 -34.09 -26.84 18.24
N LYS A 282 -35.22 -26.72 18.96
CA LYS A 282 -36.02 -27.84 19.47
C LYS A 282 -36.56 -28.78 18.39
N TYR A 283 -36.67 -28.31 17.15
CA TYR A 283 -37.10 -29.12 16.01
C TYR A 283 -35.93 -29.78 15.28
N CYS A 284 -34.68 -29.41 15.60
CA CYS A 284 -33.51 -30.00 14.99
C CYS A 284 -33.26 -31.41 15.53
N VAL A 285 -33.36 -32.41 14.67
CA VAL A 285 -33.08 -33.82 15.04
C VAL A 285 -31.58 -34.18 15.05
N GLY A 286 -30.67 -33.22 14.85
CA GLY A 286 -29.22 -33.44 14.92
C GLY A 286 -28.59 -34.30 13.80
N CYS A 287 -29.37 -34.77 12.81
CA CYS A 287 -28.90 -35.77 11.82
C CYS A 287 -27.81 -35.31 10.83
N GLY A 288 -27.48 -34.02 10.76
CA GLY A 288 -26.39 -33.50 9.91
C GLY A 288 -26.61 -33.52 8.39
N ARG A 289 -27.73 -34.06 7.86
CA ARG A 289 -28.01 -34.16 6.41
C ARG A 289 -27.89 -32.85 5.65
N CYS A 290 -28.27 -31.75 6.30
CA CYS A 290 -28.15 -30.40 5.74
C CYS A 290 -26.69 -30.02 5.41
N ALA A 291 -25.73 -30.44 6.24
CA ALA A 291 -24.32 -30.13 6.02
C ALA A 291 -23.76 -30.86 4.80
N ALA A 292 -24.12 -32.14 4.65
CA ALA A 292 -23.67 -32.98 3.52
C ALA A 292 -24.16 -32.47 2.15
N LYS A 293 -25.24 -31.69 2.10
CA LYS A 293 -25.80 -31.12 0.87
C LYS A 293 -25.61 -29.61 0.75
N CYS A 294 -25.04 -28.97 1.75
CA CYS A 294 -24.78 -27.54 1.67
C CYS A 294 -23.52 -27.30 0.82
N PRO A 295 -23.61 -26.59 -0.32
CA PRO A 295 -22.42 -26.28 -1.13
C PRO A 295 -21.44 -25.37 -0.38
N ALA A 296 -21.92 -24.62 0.62
CA ALA A 296 -21.10 -23.76 1.47
C ALA A 296 -20.64 -24.44 2.78
N GLY A 297 -20.98 -25.73 2.97
CA GLY A 297 -20.59 -26.51 4.15
C GLY A 297 -21.32 -26.16 5.45
N ASN A 298 -22.41 -25.38 5.41
CA ASN A 298 -23.15 -24.99 6.61
C ASN A 298 -23.84 -26.19 7.27
N SER A 299 -23.60 -26.36 8.57
CA SER A 299 -24.21 -27.41 9.39
C SER A 299 -25.24 -26.83 10.35
N GLY A 300 -26.52 -27.17 10.18
CA GLY A 300 -27.59 -26.76 11.08
C GLY A 300 -27.29 -27.05 12.57
N PRO A 301 -26.95 -28.30 12.95
CA PRO A 301 -26.60 -28.63 14.34
C PRO A 301 -25.41 -27.82 14.89
N SER A 302 -24.37 -27.62 14.09
CA SER A 302 -23.19 -26.85 14.50
C SER A 302 -23.52 -25.37 14.70
N ILE A 303 -24.34 -24.82 13.81
CA ILE A 303 -24.82 -23.43 13.88
C ILE A 303 -25.69 -23.21 15.12
N ILE A 304 -26.61 -24.13 15.42
CA ILE A 304 -27.43 -24.09 16.63
C ILE A 304 -26.53 -24.02 17.87
N SER A 305 -25.57 -24.94 17.97
CA SER A 305 -24.66 -25.02 19.10
C SER A 305 -23.84 -23.72 19.27
N ALA A 306 -23.42 -23.13 18.15
CA ALA A 306 -22.68 -21.87 18.14
C ALA A 306 -23.56 -20.66 18.51
N ALA A 307 -24.78 -20.59 17.97
CA ALA A 307 -25.74 -19.52 18.22
C ALA A 307 -26.19 -19.49 19.68
N ILE A 308 -26.44 -20.65 20.30
CA ILE A 308 -26.80 -20.74 21.73
C ILE A 308 -25.66 -20.20 22.60
N ARG A 309 -24.41 -20.56 22.32
CA ARG A 309 -23.24 -20.00 23.04
C ARG A 309 -23.12 -18.49 22.84
N ALA A 310 -23.36 -18.00 21.62
CA ALA A 310 -23.35 -16.58 21.33
C ALA A 310 -24.46 -15.83 22.07
N ASN A 311 -25.68 -16.38 22.11
CA ASN A 311 -26.82 -15.80 22.81
C ASN A 311 -26.53 -15.67 24.31
N ARG A 312 -25.97 -16.72 24.92
CA ARG A 312 -25.62 -16.71 26.35
C ARG A 312 -24.63 -15.60 26.69
N ARG A 313 -23.56 -15.47 25.89
CA ARG A 313 -22.55 -14.41 26.06
C ARG A 313 -23.14 -13.01 25.91
N MET A 314 -24.09 -12.82 24.98
CA MET A 314 -24.77 -11.54 24.81
C MET A 314 -25.62 -11.18 26.04
N LYS A 315 -26.37 -12.14 26.59
CA LYS A 315 -27.13 -11.95 27.82
C LYS A 315 -26.21 -11.61 29.01
N GLU A 316 -25.13 -12.36 29.19
CA GLU A 316 -24.12 -12.09 30.24
C GLU A 316 -23.50 -10.69 30.10
N ALA A 317 -23.15 -10.27 28.87
CA ALA A 317 -22.58 -8.94 28.64
C ALA A 317 -23.58 -7.81 28.90
N GLU A 318 -24.87 -8.04 28.61
CA GLU A 318 -25.93 -7.08 28.89
C GLU A 318 -26.19 -6.95 30.39
N GLU A 319 -26.24 -8.05 31.12
CA GLU A 319 -26.36 -8.04 32.59
C GLU A 319 -25.22 -7.25 33.25
N VAL A 320 -23.99 -7.41 32.77
CA VAL A 320 -22.83 -6.65 33.26
C VAL A 320 -22.98 -5.16 32.95
N ARG A 321 -23.46 -4.79 31.75
CA ARG A 321 -23.71 -3.39 31.37
C ARG A 321 -24.79 -2.74 32.23
N VAL A 322 -25.89 -3.44 32.45
CA VAL A 322 -27.00 -2.97 33.27
C VAL A 322 -26.53 -2.77 34.72
N LYS A 323 -25.78 -3.72 35.29
CA LYS A 323 -25.19 -3.57 36.62
C LYS A 323 -24.23 -2.38 36.71
N ALA A 324 -23.41 -2.15 35.69
CA ALA A 324 -22.49 -1.01 35.64
C ALA A 324 -23.18 0.34 35.40
N ALA A 325 -24.42 0.36 34.92
CA ALA A 325 -25.21 1.58 34.75
C ALA A 325 -26.05 1.93 36.00
N LEU A 326 -26.27 0.94 36.88
CA LEU A 326 -27.08 1.07 38.10
C LEU A 326 -26.24 1.26 39.38
N GLY A 327 -24.91 1.16 39.28
CA GLY A 327 -23.96 1.42 40.37
C GLY A 327 -23.02 2.55 40.01
#